data_AF-A0A7S0SUN2-F1
#
_entry.id   AF-A0A7S0SUN2-F1
#
_cell.length_a   1.000
_cell.length_b   1.000
_cell.length_c   1.000
_cell.angle_alpha   90.00
_cell.angle_beta   90.00
_cell.angle_gamma   90.00
#
_symmetry.space_group_name_H-M   'P 1'
#
loop_
_entity.id
_entity.type
_entity.pdbx_description
1 polymer ?
#
loop_
_entity_poly.entity_id
_entity_poly.type
_entity_poly.pdbx_seq_one_letter_code
_entity_poly.pdbx_strand_id
1 'polypeptide(L)'
;MGVAASEASKQLAHSVSFGVTLAVLSNLAQMVYWKSLTRKGTYLNRHAPTLLAAVSVPLVMLDLTRHVLQDGEMWRDSRMYRPGCAHRDVRCLTGLGATCTLATYAGFACLITAVLWSANIHKKVRDGWRRARSG
;
A
#
# COMPACT_ATOMS: atom_id res chain seq x y z
N MET A 1 -26.50 -5.39 -24.55
CA MET A 1 -26.57 -4.47 -23.40
C MET A 1 -25.63 -4.82 -22.22
N GLY A 2 -24.79 -5.87 -22.29
CA GLY A 2 -23.92 -6.26 -21.15
C GLY A 2 -22.56 -5.55 -21.04
N VAL A 3 -22.04 -4.95 -22.11
CA VAL A 3 -20.70 -4.34 -22.14
C VAL A 3 -20.62 -3.00 -21.40
N ALA A 4 -21.66 -2.17 -21.47
CA ALA A 4 -21.69 -0.87 -20.80
C ALA A 4 -21.85 -0.99 -19.27
N ALA A 5 -22.64 -1.96 -18.80
CA ALA A 5 -22.80 -2.24 -17.38
C ALA A 5 -21.50 -2.76 -16.74
N SER A 6 -20.73 -3.58 -17.48
CA SER A 6 -19.46 -4.14 -17.01
C SER A 6 -18.36 -3.08 -16.88
N GLU A 7 -18.21 -2.19 -17.86
CA GLU A 7 -17.20 -1.12 -17.77
C GLU A 7 -17.55 -0.10 -16.68
N ALA A 8 -18.81 0.34 -16.59
CA ALA A 8 -19.25 1.24 -15.53
C ALA A 8 -19.05 0.63 -14.13
N SER A 9 -19.33 -0.67 -13.97
CA SER A 9 -19.13 -1.39 -12.70
C SER A 9 -17.64 -1.47 -12.32
N LYS A 10 -16.76 -1.66 -13.31
CA LYS A 10 -15.31 -1.66 -13.11
C LYS A 10 -14.78 -0.29 -12.70
N GLN A 11 -15.23 0.79 -13.37
CA GLN A 11 -14.85 2.16 -13.01
C GLN A 11 -15.30 2.54 -11.59
N LEU A 12 -16.53 2.16 -11.22
CA LEU A 12 -17.03 2.33 -9.86
C LEU A 12 -16.21 1.52 -8.84
N ALA A 13 -15.86 0.28 -9.14
CA ALA A 13 -15.05 -0.54 -8.26
C ALA A 13 -13.66 0.05 -8.00
N HIS A 14 -13.00 0.57 -9.02
CA HIS A 14 -11.67 1.20 -8.87
C HIS A 14 -11.74 2.50 -8.07
N SER A 15 -12.73 3.37 -8.34
CA SER A 15 -12.89 4.64 -7.62
C SER A 15 -13.29 4.44 -6.14
N VAL A 16 -14.18 3.49 -5.85
CA VAL A 16 -14.53 3.12 -4.47
C VAL A 16 -13.32 2.54 -3.75
N SER A 17 -12.58 1.62 -4.38
CA SER A 17 -11.37 1.03 -3.81
C SER A 17 -10.30 2.09 -3.54
N PHE A 18 -10.14 3.07 -4.43
CA PHE A 18 -9.26 4.22 -4.24
C PHE A 18 -9.63 5.00 -2.98
N GLY A 19 -10.91 5.39 -2.84
CA GLY A 19 -11.38 6.18 -1.70
C GLY A 19 -11.23 5.44 -0.36
N VAL A 20 -11.66 4.18 -0.31
CA VAL A 20 -11.57 3.36 0.91
C VAL A 20 -10.12 3.11 1.30
N THR A 21 -9.26 2.74 0.34
CA THR A 21 -7.85 2.45 0.62
C THR A 21 -7.13 3.71 1.11
N LEU A 22 -7.36 4.86 0.47
CA LEU A 22 -6.77 6.12 0.90
C LEU A 22 -7.19 6.48 2.33
N ALA A 23 -8.47 6.33 2.66
CA ALA A 23 -9.00 6.61 3.99
C ALA A 23 -8.36 5.70 5.05
N VAL A 24 -8.30 4.39 4.78
CA VAL A 24 -7.70 3.41 5.70
C VAL A 24 -6.21 3.69 5.90
N LEU A 25 -5.44 3.87 4.82
CA LEU A 25 -4.00 4.11 4.90
C LEU A 25 -3.67 5.42 5.61
N SER A 26 -4.44 6.48 5.35
CA SER A 26 -4.25 7.78 6.02
C SER A 26 -4.56 7.69 7.52
N ASN A 27 -5.63 6.98 7.90
CA ASN A 27 -5.97 6.75 9.31
C ASN A 27 -4.90 5.92 10.03
N LEU A 28 -4.33 4.90 9.37
CA LEU A 28 -3.21 4.13 9.91
C LEU A 28 -1.97 5.02 10.10
N ALA A 29 -1.65 5.87 9.13
CA ALA A 29 -0.54 6.82 9.25
C ALA A 29 -0.75 7.81 10.41
N GLN A 30 -1.97 8.34 10.57
CA GLN A 30 -2.34 9.18 11.72
C GLN A 30 -2.18 8.43 13.05
N MET A 31 -2.67 7.19 13.15
CA MET A 31 -2.53 6.37 14.35
C MET A 31 -1.05 6.14 14.71
N VAL A 32 -0.21 5.81 13.73
CA VAL A 32 1.23 5.65 13.93
C VAL A 32 1.87 6.96 14.37
N TYR A 33 1.48 8.09 13.79
CA TYR A 33 1.93 9.42 14.18
C TYR A 33 1.59 9.75 15.64
N TRP A 34 0.32 9.62 16.04
CA TRP A 34 -0.11 9.87 17.42
C TRP A 34 0.64 9.00 18.42
N LYS A 35 0.86 7.74 18.07
CA LYS A 35 1.66 6.84 18.89
C LYS A 35 3.13 7.21 18.93
N SER A 36 3.70 7.79 17.86
CA SER A 36 5.08 8.29 17.86
C SER A 36 5.30 9.43 18.85
N LEU A 37 4.28 10.24 19.12
CA LEU A 37 4.37 11.34 20.08
C LEU A 37 4.52 10.84 21.51
N THR A 38 3.94 9.69 21.86
CA THR A 38 4.05 9.09 23.20
C THR A 38 5.31 8.24 23.38
N ARG A 39 6.04 7.92 22.29
CA ARG A 39 7.29 7.15 22.33
C ARG A 39 8.44 7.99 22.89
N LYS A 40 9.20 7.38 23.80
CA LYS A 40 10.48 7.89 24.31
C LYS A 40 11.63 7.08 23.71
N GLY A 41 12.76 7.75 23.43
CA GLY A 41 13.95 7.13 22.85
C GLY A 41 14.62 8.05 21.82
N THR A 42 15.54 7.50 21.04
CA THR A 42 16.26 8.21 19.97
C THR A 42 15.31 8.76 18.92
N TYR A 43 15.64 9.91 18.33
CA TYR A 43 14.87 10.58 17.26
C TYR A 43 14.46 9.62 16.14
N LEU A 44 15.39 8.78 15.67
CA LEU A 44 15.14 7.79 14.63
C LEU A 44 14.07 6.75 15.05
N ASN A 45 14.14 6.19 16.26
CA ASN A 45 13.17 5.21 16.75
C ASN A 45 11.79 5.82 17.06
N ARG A 46 11.73 7.15 17.19
CA ARG A 46 10.50 7.91 17.36
C ARG A 46 9.82 8.17 16.02
N HIS A 47 10.55 8.74 15.05
CA HIS A 47 9.96 9.25 13.79
C HIS A 47 10.03 8.30 12.60
N ALA A 48 10.95 7.31 12.57
CA ALA A 48 11.05 6.34 11.48
C ALA A 48 9.74 5.59 11.16
N PRO A 49 8.98 5.05 12.15
CA PRO A 49 7.72 4.38 11.83
C PRO A 49 6.69 5.33 11.20
N THR A 50 6.65 6.58 11.63
CA THR A 50 5.78 7.61 11.05
C THR A 50 6.17 7.90 9.60
N LEU A 51 7.46 8.08 9.34
CA LEU A 51 7.95 8.36 7.98
C LEU A 51 7.65 7.18 7.04
N LEU A 52 7.89 5.93 7.49
CA LEU A 52 7.56 4.73 6.72
C LEU A 52 6.06 4.61 6.44
N ALA A 53 5.20 4.91 7.44
CA ALA A 53 3.76 4.92 7.23
C ALA A 53 3.35 6.01 6.24
N ALA A 54 3.89 7.22 6.36
CA ALA A 54 3.58 8.34 5.46
C ALA A 54 4.01 8.05 4.01
N VAL A 55 5.19 7.46 3.81
CA VAL A 55 5.70 7.07 2.48
C VAL A 55 4.92 5.88 1.89
N SER A 56 4.39 5.00 2.73
CA SER A 56 3.58 3.87 2.25
C SER A 56 2.29 4.30 1.57
N VAL A 57 1.68 5.43 1.98
CA VAL A 57 0.42 5.93 1.41
C VAL A 57 0.55 6.22 -0.08
N PRO A 58 1.43 7.12 -0.56
CA PRO A 58 1.56 7.38 -1.99
C PRO A 58 2.06 6.16 -2.78
N LEU A 59 2.88 5.30 -2.17
CA LEU A 59 3.37 4.08 -2.82
C LEU A 59 2.25 3.08 -3.13
N VAL A 60 1.36 2.80 -2.16
CA VAL A 60 0.22 1.91 -2.38
C VAL A 60 -0.81 2.56 -3.31
N MET A 61 -1.04 3.86 -3.16
CA MET A 61 -2.03 4.60 -3.96
C MET A 61 -1.61 4.78 -5.42
N LEU A 62 -0.34 4.58 -5.78
CA LEU A 62 0.15 4.80 -7.14
C LEU A 62 -0.60 3.95 -8.20
N ASP A 63 -0.79 2.66 -7.95
CA ASP A 63 -1.50 1.78 -8.89
C ASP A 63 -3.01 2.06 -8.94
N LEU A 64 -3.63 2.36 -7.79
CA LEU A 64 -5.03 2.79 -7.73
C LEU A 64 -5.26 4.10 -8.47
N THR A 65 -4.32 5.04 -8.37
CA THR A 65 -4.35 6.31 -9.10
C THR A 65 -4.29 6.05 -10.60
N ARG A 66 -3.42 5.14 -11.06
CA ARG A 66 -3.35 4.71 -12.46
C ARG A 66 -4.70 4.18 -12.95
N HIS A 67 -5.33 3.30 -12.17
CA HIS A 67 -6.63 2.74 -12.51
C HIS A 67 -7.72 3.81 -12.64
N VAL A 68 -7.83 4.72 -11.67
CA VAL A 68 -8.82 5.81 -11.69
C VAL A 68 -8.57 6.79 -12.85
N LEU A 69 -7.31 7.13 -13.15
CA LEU A 69 -6.96 8.00 -14.28
C LEU A 69 -7.19 7.33 -15.64
N GLN A 70 -7.00 6.01 -15.72
CA GLN A 70 -7.31 5.23 -16.91
C GLN A 70 -8.82 5.20 -17.17
N ASP A 71 -9.60 5.00 -16.11
CA ASP A 71 -11.06 4.93 -16.15
C ASP A 71 -11.71 6.29 -16.45
N GLY A 72 -11.11 7.38 -15.96
CA GLY A 72 -11.53 8.76 -16.24
C GLY A 72 -11.13 9.27 -17.63
N GLU A 73 -10.60 8.40 -18.50
CA GLU A 73 -10.13 8.72 -19.86
C GLU A 73 -9.00 9.77 -19.92
N MET A 74 -8.46 10.18 -18.76
CA MET A 74 -7.37 11.15 -18.64
C MET A 74 -6.01 10.53 -19.00
N TRP A 75 -5.83 9.23 -18.75
CA TRP A 75 -4.59 8.52 -19.04
C TRP A 75 -4.84 7.16 -19.72
N ARG A 76 -5.26 7.21 -20.98
CA ARG A 76 -5.68 6.04 -21.79
C ARG A 76 -4.56 5.02 -22.07
N ASP A 77 -3.31 5.48 -22.18
CA ASP A 77 -2.16 4.63 -22.51
C ASP A 77 -1.49 3.96 -21.31
N SER A 78 -2.08 4.06 -20.12
CA SER A 78 -1.53 3.52 -18.87
C SER A 78 -1.72 2.00 -18.68
N ARG A 79 -1.67 1.22 -19.78
CA ARG A 79 -1.93 -0.22 -19.77
C ARG A 79 -0.87 -0.97 -18.95
N MET A 80 -1.34 -1.91 -18.12
CA MET A 80 -0.48 -2.76 -17.27
C MET A 80 0.40 -3.72 -18.08
N TYR A 81 -0.16 -4.29 -19.15
CA TYR A 81 0.49 -5.30 -20.00
C TYR A 81 0.76 -4.75 -21.40
N ARG A 82 1.84 -5.21 -22.03
CA ARG A 82 2.14 -4.86 -23.43
C ARG A 82 1.09 -5.45 -24.38
N PRO A 83 0.69 -4.72 -25.44
CA PRO A 83 -0.23 -5.24 -26.45
C PRO A 83 0.42 -6.40 -27.23
N GLY A 84 -0.34 -7.47 -27.49
CA GLY A 84 0.11 -8.63 -28.28
C GLY A 84 0.72 -9.79 -27.49
N CYS A 85 0.80 -9.71 -26.16
CA CYS A 85 1.17 -10.88 -25.34
C CYS A 85 0.00 -11.84 -25.16
N ALA A 86 0.25 -13.13 -25.38
CA ALA A 86 -0.69 -14.21 -25.10
C ALA A 86 -0.83 -14.51 -23.59
N HIS A 87 0.16 -14.13 -22.76
CA HIS A 87 0.21 -14.46 -21.33
C HIS A 87 0.24 -13.20 -20.47
N ARG A 88 -0.53 -13.21 -19.37
CA ARG A 88 -0.58 -12.13 -18.36
C ARG A 88 0.37 -12.44 -17.20
N ASP A 89 1.64 -12.65 -17.52
CA ASP A 89 2.70 -12.88 -16.53
C ASP A 89 3.50 -11.62 -16.25
N VAL A 90 4.28 -11.63 -15.17
CA VAL A 90 5.24 -10.57 -14.80
C VAL A 90 6.21 -10.20 -15.93
N ARG A 91 6.47 -11.13 -16.86
CA ARG A 91 7.34 -10.93 -18.03
C ARG A 91 6.71 -10.02 -19.11
N CYS A 92 5.40 -9.83 -19.09
CA CYS A 92 4.70 -8.96 -20.05
C CYS A 92 4.23 -7.62 -19.43
N LEU A 93 4.71 -7.25 -18.26
CA LEU A 93 4.42 -5.93 -17.69
C LEU A 93 5.04 -4.82 -18.53
N THR A 94 4.30 -3.73 -18.71
CA THR A 94 4.87 -2.47 -19.19
C THR A 94 5.80 -1.88 -18.12
N GLY A 95 6.71 -0.98 -18.50
CA GLY A 95 7.57 -0.31 -17.52
C GLY A 95 6.76 0.44 -16.45
N LEU A 96 5.64 1.04 -16.86
CA LEU A 96 4.67 1.64 -15.93
C LEU A 96 4.04 0.58 -15.01
N GLY A 97 3.57 -0.53 -15.56
CA GLY A 97 2.97 -1.61 -14.78
C GLY A 97 3.92 -2.23 -13.77
N ALA A 98 5.19 -2.43 -14.15
CA ALA A 98 6.25 -2.88 -13.25
C ALA A 98 6.49 -1.89 -12.11
N THR A 99 6.56 -0.60 -12.44
CA THR A 99 6.77 0.46 -11.43
C THR A 99 5.61 0.53 -10.44
N CYS A 100 4.36 0.54 -10.93
CA CYS A 100 3.17 0.52 -10.08
C CYS A 100 3.13 -0.74 -9.19
N THR A 101 3.38 -1.92 -9.76
CA THR A 101 3.40 -3.19 -9.01
C THR A 101 4.45 -3.17 -7.90
N LEU A 102 5.68 -2.78 -8.23
CA LEU A 102 6.78 -2.71 -7.26
C LEU A 102 6.49 -1.66 -6.17
N ALA A 103 5.99 -0.49 -6.55
CA ALA A 103 5.61 0.56 -5.60
C ALA A 103 4.53 0.08 -4.63
N THR A 104 3.50 -0.61 -5.12
CA THR A 104 2.43 -1.14 -4.27
C THR A 104 2.95 -2.16 -3.27
N TYR A 105 3.74 -3.15 -3.71
CA TYR A 105 4.33 -4.13 -2.79
C TYR A 105 5.31 -3.51 -1.79
N ALA A 106 6.17 -2.59 -2.26
CA ALA A 106 7.06 -1.84 -1.38
C ALA A 106 6.28 -1.01 -0.37
N GLY A 107 5.20 -0.36 -0.80
CA GLY A 107 4.29 0.40 0.06
C GLY A 107 3.68 -0.46 1.16
N PHE A 108 3.14 -1.63 0.81
CA PHE A 108 2.62 -2.56 1.82
C PHE A 108 3.71 -3.05 2.79
N ALA A 109 4.91 -3.36 2.30
CA ALA A 109 6.04 -3.74 3.15
C ALA A 109 6.43 -2.61 4.12
N CYS A 110 6.47 -1.35 3.64
CA CYS A 110 6.70 -0.18 4.46
C CYS A 110 5.62 0.00 5.54
N LEU A 111 4.34 -0.17 5.17
CA LEU A 111 3.23 -0.04 6.11
C LEU A 111 3.28 -1.11 7.21
N ILE A 112 3.47 -2.38 6.84
CA ILE A 112 3.59 -3.49 7.78
C ILE A 112 4.75 -3.23 8.74
N THR A 113 5.91 -2.84 8.19
CA THR A 113 7.09 -2.52 9.00
C THR A 113 6.83 -1.35 9.95
N ALA A 114 6.18 -0.29 9.49
CA ALA A 114 5.81 0.86 10.30
C ALA A 114 4.89 0.49 11.48
N VAL A 115 3.84 -0.30 11.22
CA VAL A 115 2.87 -0.74 12.23
C VAL A 115 3.54 -1.66 13.26
N LEU A 116 4.31 -2.65 12.80
CA LEU A 116 5.02 -3.59 13.68
C LEU A 116 6.07 -2.88 14.55
N TRP A 117 6.81 -1.94 13.97
CA TRP A 117 7.75 -1.11 14.69
C TRP A 117 7.02 -0.23 15.72
N SER A 118 5.95 0.43 15.32
CA SER A 118 5.10 1.23 16.21
C SER A 118 4.58 0.41 17.39
N ALA A 119 4.28 -0.88 17.18
CA ALA A 119 3.84 -1.82 18.22
C ALA A 119 4.96 -2.34 19.16
N ASN A 120 6.23 -2.00 18.91
CA ASN A 120 7.39 -2.61 19.59
C ASN A 120 7.35 -4.14 19.57
N ILE A 121 6.95 -4.71 18.42
CA ILE A 121 6.74 -6.17 18.27
C ILE A 121 7.98 -6.96 18.72
N HIS A 122 9.19 -6.45 18.45
CA HIS A 122 10.46 -7.06 18.82
C HIS A 122 10.58 -7.34 20.33
N LYS A 123 10.18 -6.38 21.18
CA LYS A 123 10.20 -6.58 22.64
C LYS A 123 9.16 -7.61 23.05
N LYS A 124 7.94 -7.49 22.52
CA LYS A 124 6.84 -8.40 22.84
C LYS A 124 7.14 -9.86 22.46
N VAL A 125 7.69 -10.09 21.28
CA VAL A 125 8.08 -11.43 20.79
C VAL A 125 9.19 -12.01 21.66
N ARG A 126 10.23 -11.21 21.96
CA ARG A 126 11.32 -11.64 22.84
C ARG A 126 10.82 -12.00 24.23
N ASP A 127 9.96 -11.18 24.81
CA ASP A 127 9.45 -11.38 26.18
C ASP A 127 8.42 -12.54 26.23
N GLY A 128 7.68 -12.77 25.14
CA GLY A 128 6.85 -13.97 24.96
C GLY A 128 7.69 -15.25 24.84
N TRP A 129 8.74 -15.22 24.02
CA TRP A 129 9.66 -16.35 23.83
C TRP A 129 10.44 -16.72 25.10
N ARG A 130 10.74 -15.73 25.96
CA ARG A 130 11.33 -16.00 27.28
C ARG A 130 10.34 -16.73 28.18
N ARG A 131 9.09 -16.28 28.25
CA ARG A 131 8.04 -16.93 29.05
C ARG A 131 7.76 -18.36 28.62
N ALA A 132 7.73 -18.62 27.32
CA ALA A 132 7.51 -19.96 26.76
C ALA A 132 8.66 -20.94 26.99
N ARG A 133 9.88 -20.46 27.29
CA ARG A 133 11.04 -21.30 27.61
C ARG A 133 11.26 -21.49 29.12
N SER A 134 10.56 -20.73 29.95
CA SER A 134 10.71 -20.76 31.41
C SER A 134 9.54 -21.45 32.12
N GLY A 135 8.55 -21.96 31.37
CA GLY A 135 7.52 -22.89 31.84
C GLY A 135 7.72 -24.23 31.16
#